data_AF-A0A316UXD7-F1
#
_entry.id   AF-A0A316UXD7-F1
#
_cell.length_a   1.000
_cell.length_b   1.000
_cell.length_c   1.000
_cell.angle_alpha   90.00
_cell.angle_beta   90.00
_cell.angle_gamma   90.00
#
_symmetry.space_group_name_H-M   'P 1'
#
loop_
_entity.id
_entity.type
_entity.pdbx_description
1 polymer ?
#
loop_
_entity_poly.entity_id
_entity_poly.type
_entity_poly.pdbx_seq_one_letter_code
_entity_poly.pdbx_strand_id
1 'polypeptide(L)'
;MDFHGTGSSGKMSVESAANLWDSLMAKHKNAGTKLISPSMALQKDETMMQPFLDAVSVKPDCIGVHIFQNSIEGVKGVLDHYKTKYASYNCLWITEFAYANYQNGAHNYGNVGETDALAKQAVQLFENDDMVKAYFISDADNGDNGALTPSHNGKTLSSLGSTYKQAISSSSSKRSNHALRHVRRAAAASRRSATPEEQ
;
A
#
# COMPACT_ATOMS: atom_id res chain seq x y z
N MET A 1 -13.92 19.30 3.66
CA MET A 1 -13.93 18.05 4.45
C MET A 1 -14.62 17.01 3.61
N ASP A 2 -13.98 15.88 3.36
CA ASP A 2 -14.49 14.90 2.39
C ASP A 2 -15.06 13.63 3.07
N PHE A 3 -14.72 13.37 4.34
CA PHE A 3 -15.26 12.23 5.10
C PHE A 3 -15.86 12.62 6.47
N HIS A 4 -17.01 12.02 6.80
CA HIS A 4 -17.64 12.09 8.11
C HIS A 4 -17.69 10.67 8.71
N GLY A 5 -16.70 10.34 9.55
CA GLY A 5 -16.66 9.09 10.30
C GLY A 5 -16.01 9.29 11.68
N THR A 6 -16.18 8.30 12.56
CA THR A 6 -15.60 8.28 13.91
C THR A 6 -14.15 7.76 13.94
N GLY A 7 -13.65 7.23 12.82
CA GLY A 7 -12.28 6.75 12.66
C GLY A 7 -11.23 7.87 12.57
N SER A 8 -9.95 7.48 12.53
CA SER A 8 -8.74 8.32 12.53
C SER A 8 -8.55 9.16 11.25
N SER A 9 -9.58 9.86 10.80
CA SER A 9 -9.50 10.85 9.72
C SER A 9 -9.21 12.22 10.32
N GLY A 10 -8.04 12.79 10.04
CA GLY A 10 -7.68 14.12 10.52
C GLY A 10 -8.68 15.18 10.05
N LYS A 11 -9.19 16.01 10.96
CA LYS A 11 -10.19 17.06 10.65
C LYS A 11 -9.58 18.34 10.06
N MET A 12 -8.56 18.20 9.22
CA MET A 12 -7.70 19.32 8.80
C MET A 12 -8.03 19.79 7.38
N SER A 13 -8.05 21.11 7.16
CA SER A 13 -8.14 21.68 5.81
C SER A 13 -6.86 21.38 5.02
N VAL A 14 -6.95 21.39 3.69
CA VAL A 14 -5.79 21.25 2.79
C VAL A 14 -4.70 22.27 3.11
N GLU A 15 -5.10 23.54 3.31
CA GLU A 15 -4.17 24.63 3.62
C GLU A 15 -3.44 24.40 4.94
N SER A 16 -4.15 24.06 6.01
CA SER A 16 -3.53 23.78 7.31
C SER A 16 -2.60 22.57 7.24
N ALA A 17 -2.98 21.53 6.49
CA ALA A 17 -2.14 20.36 6.27
C ALA A 17 -0.87 20.71 5.49
N ALA A 18 -0.97 21.52 4.43
CA ALA A 18 0.18 21.94 3.64
C ALA A 18 1.15 22.81 4.45
N ASN A 19 0.64 23.77 5.22
CA ASN A 19 1.45 24.64 6.08
C ASN A 19 2.21 23.84 7.14
N LEU A 20 1.54 22.89 7.80
CA LEU A 20 2.21 22.01 8.78
C LEU A 20 3.21 21.07 8.12
N TRP A 21 2.87 20.52 6.96
CA TRP A 21 3.75 19.65 6.21
C TRP A 21 5.07 20.35 5.86
N ASP A 22 5.01 21.53 5.24
CA ASP A 22 6.21 22.27 4.85
C ASP A 22 7.05 22.68 6.06
N SER A 23 6.39 23.12 7.15
CA SER A 23 7.06 23.50 8.39
C SER A 23 7.78 22.33 9.08
N LEU A 24 7.19 21.13 9.05
CA LEU A 24 7.68 19.99 9.82
C LEU A 24 8.54 19.03 9.00
N MET A 25 8.21 18.81 7.73
CA MET A 25 8.80 17.74 6.93
C MET A 25 10.09 18.16 6.22
N ALA A 26 10.28 19.46 5.93
CA ALA A 26 11.48 19.97 5.25
C ALA A 26 12.78 19.50 5.90
N LYS A 27 12.87 19.62 7.24
CA LYS A 27 14.06 19.20 8.00
C LYS A 27 14.35 17.70 7.88
N HIS A 28 13.30 16.87 7.82
CA HIS A 28 13.44 15.42 7.71
C HIS A 28 13.87 15.04 6.30
N LYS A 29 13.29 15.66 5.27
CA LYS A 29 13.71 15.44 3.88
C LYS A 29 15.16 15.85 3.65
N ASN A 30 15.58 17.00 4.17
CA ASN A 30 16.96 17.46 4.09
C ASN A 30 17.94 16.54 4.84
N ALA A 31 17.49 15.84 5.87
CA ALA A 31 18.25 14.80 6.57
C ALA A 31 18.26 13.44 5.84
N GLY A 32 17.64 13.34 4.66
CA GLY A 32 17.62 12.14 3.83
C GLY A 32 16.39 11.24 4.02
N THR A 33 15.40 11.64 4.84
CA THR A 33 14.16 10.87 5.01
C THR A 33 13.31 10.91 3.74
N LYS A 34 12.82 9.74 3.33
CA LYS A 34 11.78 9.62 2.30
C LYS A 34 10.42 9.98 2.89
N LEU A 35 9.73 10.90 2.23
CA LEU A 35 8.41 11.35 2.68
C LEU A 35 7.31 10.61 1.93
N ILE A 36 6.29 10.16 2.65
CA ILE A 36 5.09 9.54 2.08
C ILE A 36 3.94 10.52 2.34
N SER A 37 3.16 10.83 1.30
CA SER A 37 2.03 11.77 1.43
C SER A 37 1.03 11.32 2.49
N PRO A 38 0.20 12.23 3.02
CA PRO A 38 -1.02 11.83 3.72
C PRO A 38 -1.87 10.90 2.85
N SER A 39 -2.64 10.00 3.46
CA SER A 39 -3.58 9.09 2.81
C SER A 39 -5.02 9.59 2.91
N MET A 40 -5.84 9.35 1.88
CA MET A 40 -7.20 9.89 1.81
C MET A 40 -8.25 8.84 2.18
N ALA A 41 -9.14 9.19 3.12
CA ALA A 41 -10.18 8.29 3.62
C ALA A 41 -11.22 7.91 2.56
N LEU A 42 -11.50 8.81 1.61
CA LEU A 42 -12.42 8.55 0.49
C LEU A 42 -11.84 7.64 -0.61
N GLN A 43 -10.59 7.20 -0.47
CA GLN A 43 -9.97 6.23 -1.38
C GLN A 43 -9.96 6.75 -2.82
N LYS A 44 -10.64 6.07 -3.75
CA LYS A 44 -10.77 6.48 -5.17
C LYS A 44 -11.61 7.73 -5.37
N ASP A 45 -12.48 8.06 -4.41
CA ASP A 45 -13.40 9.20 -4.48
C ASP A 45 -12.81 10.44 -3.75
N GLU A 46 -11.50 10.41 -3.45
CA GLU A 46 -10.81 11.51 -2.78
C GLU A 46 -10.79 12.80 -3.59
N THR A 47 -10.85 13.91 -2.86
CA THR A 47 -10.83 15.26 -3.44
C THR A 47 -9.71 16.12 -2.89
N MET A 48 -8.92 15.60 -1.95
CA MET A 48 -7.98 16.39 -1.14
C MET A 48 -6.50 16.18 -1.48
N MET A 49 -6.12 15.04 -2.06
CA MET A 49 -4.70 14.75 -2.31
C MET A 49 -4.12 15.72 -3.33
N GLN A 50 -4.75 15.88 -4.51
CA GLN A 50 -4.21 16.78 -5.53
C GLN A 50 -4.10 18.25 -5.02
N PRO A 51 -5.13 18.84 -4.40
CA PRO A 51 -4.99 20.18 -3.79
C PRO A 51 -3.87 20.28 -2.76
N PHE A 52 -3.67 19.23 -1.94
CA PHE A 52 -2.55 19.19 -0.99
C PHE A 52 -1.20 19.16 -1.71
N LEU A 53 -1.05 18.30 -2.72
CA LEU A 53 0.17 18.20 -3.50
C LEU A 53 0.49 19.50 -4.23
N ASP A 54 -0.52 20.25 -4.69
CA ASP A 54 -0.32 21.56 -5.33
C ASP A 54 0.13 22.62 -4.33
N ALA A 55 -0.39 22.58 -3.10
CA ALA A 55 -0.11 23.58 -2.06
C ALA A 55 1.25 23.42 -1.36
N VAL A 56 1.80 22.21 -1.25
CA VAL A 56 3.09 21.99 -0.56
C VAL A 56 4.30 22.33 -1.42
N SER A 57 5.29 22.96 -0.82
CA SER A 57 6.60 23.21 -1.43
C SER A 57 7.51 21.99 -1.31
N VAL A 58 7.46 21.30 -0.17
CA VAL A 58 8.22 20.07 0.07
C VAL A 58 7.43 18.89 -0.49
N LYS A 59 7.68 18.49 -1.73
CA LYS A 59 6.95 17.36 -2.33
C LYS A 59 7.25 16.04 -1.61
N PRO A 60 6.26 15.15 -1.43
CA PRO A 60 6.52 13.78 -0.99
C PRO A 60 7.36 13.01 -2.02
N ASP A 61 7.93 11.89 -1.63
CA ASP A 61 8.63 10.97 -2.53
C ASP A 61 7.70 9.85 -3.02
N CYS A 62 6.70 9.49 -2.22
CA CYS A 62 5.72 8.43 -2.50
C CYS A 62 4.31 8.87 -2.11
N ILE A 63 3.30 8.28 -2.75
CA ILE A 63 1.90 8.51 -2.40
C ILE A 63 1.43 7.45 -1.40
N GLY A 64 0.90 7.90 -0.27
CA GLY A 64 0.24 7.05 0.72
C GLY A 64 -1.21 6.77 0.34
N VAL A 65 -1.62 5.51 0.43
CA VAL A 65 -2.95 5.04 0.00
C VAL A 65 -3.56 4.14 1.07
N HIS A 66 -4.81 4.42 1.43
CA HIS A 66 -5.66 3.52 2.22
C HIS A 66 -6.64 2.81 1.30
N ILE A 67 -6.82 1.50 1.49
CA ILE A 67 -7.73 0.68 0.70
C ILE A 67 -8.62 -0.16 1.62
N PHE A 68 -9.86 0.28 1.79
CA PHE A 68 -10.88 -0.43 2.54
C PHE A 68 -12.00 -0.79 1.58
N GLN A 69 -11.91 -2.02 1.06
CA GLN A 69 -12.83 -2.56 0.06
C GLN A 69 -13.27 -3.96 0.45
N ASN A 70 -14.47 -4.36 0.04
CA ASN A 70 -15.03 -5.69 0.29
C ASN A 70 -14.91 -6.65 -0.90
N SER A 71 -14.10 -6.29 -1.91
CA SER A 71 -13.81 -7.13 -3.07
C SER A 71 -12.45 -6.76 -3.68
N ILE A 72 -11.83 -7.71 -4.39
CA ILE A 72 -10.58 -7.45 -5.10
C ILE A 72 -10.77 -6.47 -6.26
N GLU A 73 -11.96 -6.42 -6.86
CA GLU A 73 -12.34 -5.43 -7.86
C GLU A 73 -12.34 -4.02 -7.28
N GLY A 74 -12.86 -3.86 -6.05
CA GLY A 74 -12.79 -2.59 -5.31
C GLY A 74 -11.35 -2.17 -5.06
N VAL A 75 -10.51 -3.11 -4.58
CA VAL A 75 -9.07 -2.86 -4.37
C VAL A 75 -8.38 -2.40 -5.65
N LYS A 76 -8.63 -3.08 -6.77
CA LYS A 76 -8.11 -2.70 -8.10
C LYS A 76 -8.58 -1.31 -8.50
N GLY A 77 -9.86 -1.00 -8.32
CA GLY A 77 -10.41 0.31 -8.66
C GLY A 77 -9.74 1.45 -7.89
N VAL A 78 -9.43 1.25 -6.61
CA VAL A 78 -8.63 2.22 -5.84
C VAL A 78 -7.20 2.30 -6.37
N LEU A 79 -6.54 1.17 -6.57
CA LEU A 79 -5.17 1.16 -7.06
C LEU A 79 -5.03 1.84 -8.43
N ASP A 80 -5.94 1.56 -9.37
CA ASP A 80 -5.94 2.14 -10.72
C ASP A 80 -6.18 3.65 -10.71
N HIS A 81 -7.06 4.14 -9.82
CA HIS A 81 -7.25 5.59 -9.61
C HIS A 81 -5.93 6.28 -9.23
N TYR A 82 -5.25 5.78 -8.19
CA TYR A 82 -4.01 6.40 -7.73
C TYR A 82 -2.86 6.25 -8.74
N LYS A 83 -2.75 5.10 -9.41
CA LYS A 83 -1.76 4.89 -10.46
C LYS A 83 -1.95 5.84 -11.62
N THR A 84 -3.20 6.06 -12.05
CA THR A 84 -3.52 6.94 -13.17
C THR A 84 -3.31 8.40 -12.78
N LYS A 85 -3.86 8.83 -11.64
CA LYS A 85 -3.86 10.23 -11.22
C LYS A 85 -2.49 10.72 -10.75
N TYR A 86 -1.67 9.84 -10.16
CA TYR A 86 -0.38 10.20 -9.57
C TYR A 86 0.80 9.44 -10.18
N ALA A 87 0.69 9.05 -11.46
CA ALA A 87 1.68 8.27 -12.20
C ALA A 87 3.12 8.85 -12.10
N SER A 88 3.25 10.18 -12.01
CA SER A 88 4.54 10.88 -11.95
C SER A 88 5.40 10.53 -10.72
N TYR A 89 4.80 10.02 -9.64
CA TYR A 89 5.54 9.61 -8.44
C TYR A 89 6.20 8.24 -8.60
N ASN A 90 5.65 7.35 -9.44
CA ASN A 90 6.10 5.96 -9.59
C ASN A 90 6.38 5.23 -8.26
N CYS A 91 5.65 5.59 -7.21
CA CYS A 91 5.81 5.04 -5.87
C CYS A 91 4.51 5.18 -5.08
N LEU A 92 3.88 4.03 -4.80
CA LEU A 92 2.73 3.91 -3.92
C LEU A 92 3.11 3.12 -2.68
N TRP A 93 2.66 3.61 -1.53
CA TRP A 93 2.64 2.88 -0.27
C TRP A 93 1.20 2.62 0.10
N ILE A 94 0.79 1.36 0.08
CA ILE A 94 -0.53 0.97 0.60
C ILE A 94 -0.40 0.90 2.12
N THR A 95 -0.48 2.06 2.78
CA THR A 95 -0.18 2.19 4.21
C THR A 95 -1.20 1.45 5.07
N GLU A 96 -2.41 1.26 4.56
CA GLU A 96 -3.43 0.41 5.18
C GLU A 96 -4.29 -0.26 4.11
N PHE A 97 -4.54 -1.57 4.24
CA PHE A 97 -5.64 -2.23 3.54
C PHE A 97 -6.38 -3.23 4.43
N ALA A 98 -7.68 -3.38 4.23
CA ALA A 98 -8.49 -4.40 4.91
C ALA A 98 -9.79 -4.72 4.16
N TYR A 99 -10.42 -5.83 4.54
CA TYR A 99 -11.82 -6.09 4.18
C TYR A 99 -12.72 -5.23 5.06
N ALA A 100 -13.11 -4.09 4.52
CA ALA A 100 -14.11 -3.21 5.09
C ALA A 100 -14.69 -2.36 3.95
N ASN A 101 -15.89 -1.83 4.07
CA ASN A 101 -16.37 -0.84 3.11
C ASN A 101 -16.97 0.34 3.87
N TYR A 102 -16.22 1.44 3.95
CA TYR A 102 -16.65 2.65 4.65
C TYR A 102 -17.42 3.64 3.77
N GLN A 103 -17.52 3.39 2.46
CA GLN A 103 -18.04 4.38 1.51
C GLN A 103 -19.56 4.60 1.65
N ASN A 104 -20.29 3.62 2.19
CA ASN A 104 -21.75 3.65 2.29
C ASN A 104 -22.26 3.79 3.74
N GLY A 105 -21.38 4.03 4.71
CA GLY A 105 -21.72 4.12 6.15
C GLY A 105 -22.12 2.79 6.81
N ALA A 106 -22.31 1.71 6.05
CA ALA A 106 -22.56 0.37 6.56
C ALA A 106 -21.24 -0.40 6.69
N HIS A 107 -20.85 -0.68 7.92
CA HIS A 107 -19.66 -1.48 8.22
C HIS A 107 -19.93 -2.96 7.91
N ASN A 108 -19.46 -3.44 6.74
CA ASN A 108 -19.41 -4.86 6.43
C ASN A 108 -18.01 -5.40 6.73
N TYR A 109 -17.87 -6.11 7.84
CA TYR A 109 -16.62 -6.70 8.31
C TYR A 109 -16.31 -8.07 7.70
N GLY A 110 -17.21 -8.60 6.87
CA GLY A 110 -17.05 -9.88 6.19
C GLY A 110 -16.98 -11.09 7.12
N ASN A 111 -16.99 -12.27 6.51
CA ASN A 111 -16.67 -13.52 7.20
C ASN A 111 -15.18 -13.89 7.05
N VAL A 112 -14.73 -14.92 7.77
CA VAL A 112 -13.34 -15.42 7.71
C VAL A 112 -12.90 -15.75 6.28
N GLY A 113 -13.76 -16.39 5.49
CA GLY A 113 -13.43 -16.75 4.11
C GLY A 113 -13.24 -15.54 3.20
N GLU A 114 -14.08 -14.51 3.36
CA GLU A 114 -14.01 -13.27 2.58
C GLU A 114 -12.77 -12.44 2.93
N THR A 115 -12.50 -12.26 4.22
CA THR A 115 -11.33 -11.53 4.74
C THR A 115 -10.01 -12.21 4.33
N ASP A 116 -9.92 -13.54 4.50
CA ASP A 116 -8.76 -14.34 4.09
C ASP A 116 -8.54 -14.28 2.56
N ALA A 117 -9.61 -14.43 1.78
CA ALA A 117 -9.53 -14.40 0.32
C ALA A 117 -9.03 -13.04 -0.17
N LEU A 118 -9.61 -11.94 0.34
CA LEU A 118 -9.19 -10.60 -0.03
C LEU A 118 -7.72 -10.36 0.31
N ALA A 119 -7.28 -10.73 1.52
CA ALA A 119 -5.89 -10.54 1.94
C ALA A 119 -4.91 -11.25 1.01
N LYS A 120 -5.18 -12.52 0.67
CA LYS A 120 -4.34 -13.29 -0.26
C LYS A 120 -4.31 -12.66 -1.65
N GLN A 121 -5.47 -12.26 -2.18
CA GLN A 121 -5.58 -11.67 -3.52
C GLN A 121 -4.93 -10.29 -3.61
N ALA A 122 -5.12 -9.45 -2.58
CA ALA A 122 -4.52 -8.12 -2.51
C ALA A 122 -2.98 -8.21 -2.43
N VAL A 123 -2.43 -9.10 -1.60
CA VAL A 123 -0.98 -9.35 -1.57
C VAL A 123 -0.47 -9.75 -2.95
N GLN A 124 -1.14 -10.68 -3.64
CA GLN A 124 -0.74 -11.07 -4.99
C GLN A 124 -0.82 -9.90 -5.98
N LEU A 125 -1.85 -9.06 -5.89
CA LEU A 125 -1.98 -7.88 -6.74
C LEU A 125 -0.82 -6.90 -6.52
N PHE A 126 -0.55 -6.54 -5.26
CA PHE A 126 0.50 -5.60 -4.89
C PHE A 126 1.91 -6.10 -5.23
N GLU A 127 2.16 -7.39 -5.05
CA GLU A 127 3.45 -8.03 -5.38
C GLU A 127 3.76 -8.05 -6.88
N ASN A 128 2.72 -7.97 -7.73
CA ASN A 128 2.87 -7.94 -9.19
C ASN A 128 2.79 -6.52 -9.77
N ASP A 129 2.70 -5.49 -8.93
CA ASP A 129 2.59 -4.10 -9.36
C ASP A 129 3.87 -3.32 -9.05
N ASP A 130 4.59 -2.91 -10.09
CA ASP A 130 5.86 -2.21 -9.93
C ASP A 130 5.72 -0.83 -9.27
N MET A 131 4.54 -0.19 -9.29
CA MET A 131 4.35 1.08 -8.56
C MET A 131 4.20 0.86 -7.06
N VAL A 132 3.75 -0.31 -6.60
CA VAL A 132 3.55 -0.59 -5.18
C VAL A 132 4.88 -0.98 -4.53
N LYS A 133 5.40 -0.11 -3.66
CA LYS A 133 6.71 -0.31 -3.00
C LYS A 133 6.58 -0.90 -1.61
N ALA A 134 5.44 -0.70 -0.96
CA ALA A 134 5.11 -1.27 0.34
C ALA A 134 3.60 -1.42 0.48
N TYR A 135 3.19 -2.39 1.30
CA TYR A 135 1.79 -2.58 1.68
C TYR A 135 1.70 -3.13 3.11
N PHE A 136 0.65 -2.75 3.82
CA PHE A 136 0.42 -3.16 5.21
C PHE A 136 -1.06 -3.46 5.43
N ILE A 137 -1.36 -4.68 5.89
CA ILE A 137 -2.73 -5.01 6.29
C ILE A 137 -3.04 -4.26 7.59
N SER A 138 -4.22 -3.64 7.66
CA SER A 138 -4.63 -2.86 8.84
C SER A 138 -5.11 -3.81 9.94
N ASP A 139 -4.57 -3.65 11.15
CA ASP A 139 -5.02 -4.33 12.38
C ASP A 139 -5.83 -3.39 13.28
N ALA A 140 -6.43 -2.35 12.68
CA ALA A 140 -7.35 -1.44 13.34
C ALA A 140 -8.73 -2.10 13.56
N ASP A 141 -9.75 -1.28 13.81
CA ASP A 141 -11.13 -1.75 14.01
C ASP A 141 -11.79 -2.21 12.69
N ASN A 142 -11.42 -3.41 12.24
CA ASN A 142 -11.91 -4.08 11.03
C ASN A 142 -12.85 -5.27 11.36
N GLY A 143 -13.38 -5.31 12.59
CA GLY A 143 -14.18 -6.41 13.13
C GLY A 143 -13.37 -7.66 13.49
N ASP A 144 -14.03 -8.63 14.15
CA ASP A 144 -13.36 -9.81 14.71
C ASP A 144 -12.60 -10.66 13.67
N ASN A 145 -13.12 -10.73 12.44
CA ASN A 145 -12.49 -11.45 11.33
C ASN A 145 -11.35 -10.64 10.67
N GLY A 146 -11.31 -9.34 10.90
CA GLY A 146 -10.28 -8.41 10.40
C GLY A 146 -9.06 -8.29 11.31
N ALA A 147 -9.07 -8.88 12.51
CA ALA A 147 -7.96 -8.81 13.45
C ALA A 147 -6.84 -9.81 13.07
N LEU A 148 -5.57 -9.40 13.15
CA LEU A 148 -4.40 -10.25 12.89
C LEU A 148 -4.10 -11.21 14.04
N THR A 149 -4.54 -10.86 15.23
CA THR A 149 -4.49 -11.70 16.43
C THR A 149 -5.86 -11.66 17.11
N PRO A 150 -6.34 -12.76 17.73
CA PRO A 150 -7.62 -12.76 18.42
C PRO A 150 -7.70 -11.62 19.45
N SER A 151 -8.74 -10.77 19.34
CA SER A 151 -8.92 -9.58 20.19
C SER A 151 -7.70 -8.64 20.22
N HIS A 152 -6.92 -8.58 19.14
CA HIS A 152 -5.72 -7.75 19.00
C HIS A 152 -4.65 -7.98 20.09
N ASN A 153 -4.57 -9.19 20.64
CA ASN A 153 -3.74 -9.49 21.81
C ASN A 153 -2.23 -9.68 21.53
N GLY A 154 -1.82 -9.81 20.27
CA GLY A 154 -0.41 -9.99 19.88
C GLY A 154 0.20 -11.37 20.19
N LYS A 155 -0.55 -12.34 20.75
CA LYS A 155 -0.01 -13.62 21.25
C LYS A 155 -0.06 -14.75 20.24
N THR A 156 -1.16 -14.86 19.51
CA THR A 156 -1.36 -15.91 18.49
C THR A 156 -1.96 -15.30 17.24
N LEU A 157 -1.59 -15.82 16.07
CA LEU A 157 -2.19 -15.38 14.81
C LEU A 157 -3.63 -15.88 14.71
N SER A 158 -4.51 -15.01 14.22
CA SER A 158 -5.85 -15.40 13.76
C SER A 158 -5.78 -16.15 12.43
N SER A 159 -6.95 -16.48 11.84
CA SER A 159 -7.01 -16.96 10.46
C SER A 159 -6.37 -15.94 9.52
N LEU A 160 -6.81 -14.68 9.59
CA LEU A 160 -6.30 -13.59 8.77
C LEU A 160 -4.80 -13.35 8.97
N GLY A 161 -4.33 -13.33 10.22
CA GLY A 161 -2.91 -13.16 10.53
C GLY A 161 -2.05 -14.28 9.91
N SER A 162 -2.54 -15.53 9.97
CA SER A 162 -1.88 -16.68 9.36
C SER A 162 -1.91 -16.62 7.83
N THR A 163 -3.05 -16.27 7.25
CA THR A 163 -3.24 -16.09 5.80
C THR A 163 -2.32 -15.02 5.24
N TYR A 164 -2.29 -13.84 5.88
CA TYR A 164 -1.43 -12.74 5.48
C TYR A 164 0.06 -13.12 5.56
N LYS A 165 0.48 -13.71 6.68
CA LYS A 165 1.86 -14.20 6.86
C LYS A 165 2.26 -15.21 5.78
N GLN A 166 1.37 -16.13 5.42
CA GLN A 166 1.64 -17.13 4.37
C GLN A 166 1.75 -16.47 2.99
N ALA A 167 0.87 -15.52 2.67
CA ALA A 167 0.86 -14.83 1.38
C ALA A 167 2.15 -14.02 1.16
N ILE A 168 2.61 -13.26 2.15
CA ILE A 168 3.87 -12.48 2.05
C ILE A 168 5.10 -13.39 1.99
N SER A 169 5.09 -14.51 2.73
CA SER A 169 6.21 -15.49 2.73
C SER A 169 6.37 -16.17 1.36
N SER A 170 5.24 -16.50 0.74
CA SER A 170 5.21 -17.11 -0.60
C SER A 170 5.72 -16.15 -1.67
N SER A 171 5.40 -14.86 -1.55
CA SER A 171 5.79 -13.84 -2.53
C SER A 171 7.26 -13.45 -2.41
N SER A 172 7.77 -13.34 -1.18
CA SER A 172 9.20 -13.11 -0.92
C SER A 172 10.08 -14.22 -1.52
N SER A 173 9.63 -15.47 -1.41
CA SER A 173 10.30 -16.63 -2.00
C SER A 173 10.31 -16.60 -3.54
N LYS A 174 9.29 -16.01 -4.17
CA LYS A 174 9.27 -15.82 -5.64
C LYS A 174 10.24 -14.73 -6.07
N ARG A 175 10.30 -13.59 -5.35
CA ARG A 175 11.24 -12.51 -5.67
C ARG A 175 12.70 -12.96 -5.56
N SER A 176 13.06 -13.70 -4.51
CA SER A 176 14.43 -14.22 -4.36
C SER A 176 14.81 -15.16 -5.50
N ASN A 177 13.90 -16.06 -5.89
CA ASN A 177 14.10 -16.95 -7.03
C ASN A 177 14.19 -16.20 -8.37
N HIS A 178 13.39 -15.15 -8.57
CA HIS A 178 13.45 -14.31 -9.76
C HIS A 178 14.78 -13.55 -9.86
N ALA A 179 15.22 -12.92 -8.77
CA ALA A 179 16.51 -12.23 -8.69
C ALA A 179 17.68 -13.19 -9.00
N LEU A 180 17.66 -14.39 -8.41
CA LEU A 180 18.66 -15.44 -8.68
C LEU A 180 18.69 -15.86 -10.15
N ARG A 181 17.53 -15.96 -10.82
CA ARG A 181 17.46 -16.28 -12.26
C ARG A 181 18.05 -15.18 -13.13
N HIS A 182 17.82 -13.91 -12.80
CA HIS A 182 18.42 -12.78 -13.52
C HIS A 182 19.94 -12.76 -13.38
N VAL A 183 20.47 -12.96 -12.17
CA VAL A 183 21.92 -13.04 -11.92
C VAL A 183 22.53 -14.19 -12.72
N ARG A 184 21.90 -15.38 -12.73
CA ARG A 184 22.38 -16.54 -13.50
C ARG A 184 22.35 -16.30 -15.01
N ARG A 185 21.31 -15.63 -15.53
CA ARG A 185 21.22 -15.27 -16.96
C ARG A 185 22.28 -14.24 -17.35
N ALA A 186 22.48 -13.20 -16.54
CA ALA A 186 23.53 -12.21 -16.77
C ALA A 186 24.93 -12.85 -16.75
N ALA A 187 25.19 -13.74 -15.80
CA ALA A 187 26.44 -14.49 -15.73
C ALA A 187 26.64 -15.43 -16.95
N ALA A 188 25.58 -16.07 -17.44
CA ALA A 188 25.64 -16.93 -18.63
C ALA A 188 25.85 -16.13 -19.92
N ALA A 189 25.24 -14.95 -20.06
CA ALA A 189 25.44 -14.06 -21.20
C ALA A 189 26.88 -13.53 -21.26
N SER A 190 27.43 -13.11 -20.11
CA SER A 190 28.82 -12.65 -20.00
C SER A 190 29.86 -13.73 -20.36
N ARG A 191 29.58 -15.00 -20.06
CA ARG A 191 30.45 -16.13 -20.47
C ARG A 191 30.41 -16.42 -21.96
N ARG A 192 29.29 -16.16 -22.64
CA ARG A 192 29.16 -16.33 -24.11
C ARG A 192 29.80 -15.20 -24.90
N SER A 193 29.90 -14.00 -24.33
CA SER A 193 30.62 -12.87 -24.94
C SER A 193 32.14 -12.93 -24.72
N ALA A 194 32.63 -13.88 -23.92
CA ALA A 194 34.05 -14.02 -23.56
C ALA A 194 34.75 -15.19 -24.29
N THR A 195 34.07 -15.91 -25.18
CA THR A 195 34.73 -16.87 -26.09
C THR A 195 35.36 -16.09 -27.24
N PRO A 196 36.70 -16.11 -27.40
CA PRO A 196 37.36 -15.57 -28.58
C PRO A 196 36.94 -16.39 -29.81
N GLU A 197 36.64 -15.72 -30.92
CA GLU A 197 36.57 -16.35 -32.23
C GLU A 197 37.93 -16.98 -32.55
N GLU A 198 38.03 -18.31 -32.47
CA GLU A 198 39.06 -19.07 -33.18
C GLU A 198 38.53 -19.38 -34.58
N GLN A 199 38.91 -18.53 -35.55
CA GLN A 199 39.58 -18.86 -36.82
C GLN A 199 39.51 -17.69 -37.80
#